data_AF-A0A936VW53-F1
#
_entry.id   AF-A0A936VW53-F1
#
_cell.length_a   1.000
_cell.length_b   1.000
_cell.length_c   1.000
_cell.angle_alpha   90.00
_cell.angle_beta   90.00
_cell.angle_gamma   90.00
#
_symmetry.space_group_name_H-M   'P 1'
#
loop_
_entity.id
_entity.type
_entity.pdbx_description
1 polymer ?
#
loop_
_entity_poly.entity_id
_entity_poly.type
_entity_poly.pdbx_seq_one_letter_code
_entity_poly.pdbx_strand_id
1 'polypeptide(L)' 'MTKRDEVGIEIHSGKNRIIRRIFEQLDYEVKKLDRVYYGGLTKKNLPRGKFRFLLQQEVIMLKHFI' A
#
# COMPACT_ATOMS: atom_id res chain seq x y z
N MET A 1 21.34 8.70 10.37
CA MET A 1 21.26 7.24 10.49
C MET A 1 20.29 6.73 9.45
N THR A 2 20.73 6.00 8.43
CA THR A 2 19.85 5.39 7.42
C THR A 2 19.11 4.22 8.04
N LYS A 3 17.77 4.34 8.18
CA LYS A 3 16.88 3.21 8.51
C LYS A 3 16.98 2.16 7.40
N ARG A 4 17.34 0.93 7.76
CA ARG A 4 17.49 -0.23 6.85
C ARG A 4 16.41 -1.28 7.06
N ASP A 5 15.35 -0.94 7.81
CA ASP A 5 14.28 -1.82 8.27
C ASP A 5 12.95 -1.60 7.54
N GLU A 6 12.95 -0.82 6.45
CA GLU A 6 11.79 -0.55 5.61
C GLU A 6 11.97 -1.19 4.22
N VAL A 7 10.96 -1.92 3.76
CA VAL A 7 10.95 -2.59 2.45
C VAL A 7 9.68 -2.19 1.69
N GLY A 8 9.85 -1.74 0.44
CA GLY A 8 8.76 -1.52 -0.50
C GLY A 8 8.39 -2.82 -1.21
N ILE A 9 7.10 -3.15 -1.24
CA ILE A 9 6.59 -4.33 -1.93
C ILE A 9 5.35 -3.95 -2.75
N GLU A 10 5.31 -4.39 -4.00
CA GLU A 10 4.13 -4.35 -4.86
C GLU A 10 3.58 -5.76 -5.05
N ILE A 11 2.26 -5.91 -4.96
CA ILE A 11 1.55 -7.17 -5.18
C ILE A 11 0.22 -6.92 -5.88
N HIS A 12 -0.16 -7.86 -6.75
CA HIS A 12 -1.49 -7.89 -7.38
C HIS A 12 -2.46 -8.87 -6.67
N SER A 13 -1.97 -9.66 -5.69
CA SER A 13 -2.78 -10.63 -4.96
C SER A 13 -3.52 -10.00 -3.77
N GLY A 14 -4.85 -10.16 -3.72
CA GLY A 14 -5.69 -9.72 -2.60
C GLY A 14 -5.79 -10.72 -1.44
N LYS A 15 -4.94 -11.75 -1.36
CA LYS A 15 -5.02 -12.77 -0.31
C LYS A 15 -4.82 -12.14 1.08
N ASN A 16 -5.72 -12.50 2.01
CA ASN A 16 -5.67 -11.98 3.39
C ASN A 16 -4.31 -12.22 4.03
N ARG A 17 -3.73 -11.15 4.61
CA ARG A 17 -2.45 -11.15 5.34
C ARG A 17 -1.24 -11.65 4.54
N ILE A 18 -1.27 -11.64 3.20
CA ILE A 18 -0.18 -12.21 2.38
C ILE A 18 1.20 -11.64 2.69
N ILE A 19 1.33 -10.32 2.87
CA ILE A 19 2.62 -9.70 3.20
C ILE A 19 3.16 -10.26 4.53
N ARG A 20 2.33 -10.35 5.56
CA ARG A 20 2.77 -10.89 6.86
C ARG A 20 3.21 -12.34 6.75
N ARG A 21 2.45 -13.16 6.01
CA ARG A 21 2.78 -14.58 5.79
C ARG A 21 4.11 -14.77 5.06
N ILE A 22 4.39 -13.95 4.05
CA ILE A 22 5.67 -14.00 3.32
C ILE A 22 6.85 -13.73 4.27
N PHE A 23 6.75 -12.69 5.09
CA PHE A 23 7.81 -12.36 6.05
C PHE A 23 7.92 -13.38 7.20
N GLU A 24 6.80 -13.93 7.67
CA GLU A 24 6.79 -15.00 8.68
C GLU A 24 7.55 -16.25 8.17
N GLN A 25 7.43 -16.61 6.88
CA GLN A 25 8.18 -17.71 6.27
C GLN A 25 9.69 -17.46 6.16
N LEU A 26 10.11 -16.21 6.32
CA LEU A 26 11.51 -15.78 6.27
C LEU A 26 12.04 -15.44 7.67
N ASP A 27 11.32 -15.83 8.73
CA ASP A 27 11.64 -15.54 10.12
C ASP A 27 11.70 -14.04 10.46
N TYR A 28 10.91 -13.21 9.76
CA TYR A 28 10.76 -11.77 10.04
C TYR A 28 9.38 -11.42 10.60
N GLU A 29 9.37 -10.55 11.61
CA GLU A 29 8.15 -9.96 12.15
C GLU A 29 7.84 -8.59 11.52
N VAL A 30 6.65 -8.46 10.92
CA VAL A 30 6.17 -7.18 10.36
C VAL A 30 5.56 -6.30 11.46
N LYS A 31 6.36 -5.37 12.00
CA LYS A 31 5.92 -4.42 13.05
C LYS A 31 4.90 -3.40 12.56
N LYS A 32 5.07 -2.89 11.34
CA LYS A 32 4.17 -1.90 10.72
C LYS A 32 3.95 -2.29 9.27
N LEU A 33 2.69 -2.28 8.84
CA LEU A 33 2.32 -2.48 7.44
C LEU A 33 1.54 -1.26 6.99
N ASP A 34 2.01 -0.61 5.93
CA ASP A 34 1.41 0.61 5.43
C ASP A 34 1.24 0.56 3.91
N ARG A 35 0.00 0.57 3.43
CA ARG A 35 -0.29 0.55 1.99
C ARG A 35 -0.19 1.96 1.45
N VAL A 36 0.91 2.30 0.79
CA VAL A 36 1.17 3.67 0.28
C VAL A 36 0.58 3.95 -1.10
N TYR A 37 0.33 2.89 -1.89
CA TYR A 37 -0.13 2.97 -3.27
C TYR A 37 -1.24 1.96 -3.55
N TYR A 38 -2.18 2.31 -4.43
CA TYR A 38 -3.22 1.41 -4.92
C TYR A 38 -3.78 1.90 -6.26
N GLY A 39 -3.57 1.14 -7.34
CA GLY A 39 -4.20 1.40 -8.65
C GLY A 39 -4.02 2.82 -9.17
N GLY A 40 -2.80 3.36 -9.14
CA GLY A 40 -2.52 4.75 -9.51
C GLY A 40 -2.61 5.75 -8.36
N LEU A 41 -3.34 5.44 -7.29
CA LEU A 41 -3.59 6.36 -6.19
C LEU A 41 -2.50 6.27 -5.11
N THR A 42 -2.13 7.44 -4.57
CA THR A 42 -1.29 7.59 -3.38
C THR A 42 -2.04 8.32 -2.28
N LYS A 43 -1.56 8.22 -1.03
CA LYS A 43 -2.15 8.96 0.10
C LYS A 43 -2.01 10.48 0.00
N LYS A 44 -1.02 10.96 -0.78
CA LYS A 44 -0.67 12.39 -0.91
C LYS A 44 -0.71 13.08 0.47
N ASN A 45 -1.57 14.08 0.61
CA ASN A 45 -1.74 14.89 1.82
C ASN A 45 -3.00 14.53 2.62
N LEU A 46 -3.55 13.31 2.46
CA LEU A 46 -4.74 12.88 3.20
C LEU A 46 -4.37 12.51 4.64
N PRO A 47 -4.86 13.22 5.67
CA PRO A 47 -4.54 12.90 7.06
C PRO A 47 -5.12 11.53 7.46
N ARG A 48 -4.49 10.92 8.47
CA ARG A 48 -4.93 9.62 8.99
C ARG A 48 -6.39 9.69 9.47
N GLY A 49 -7.21 8.73 9.05
CA GLY A 49 -8.63 8.67 9.41
C GLY A 49 -9.54 9.64 8.66
N LYS A 50 -9.03 10.39 7.68
CA LYS A 50 -9.84 11.25 6.80
C LYS A 50 -10.07 10.59 5.44
N PHE A 51 -11.10 11.07 4.74
CA PHE A 51 -11.39 10.70 3.36
C PHE A 51 -11.67 11.97 2.54
N ARG A 52 -11.59 11.84 1.21
CA ARG A 52 -12.01 12.85 0.26
C ARG A 52 -12.57 12.19 -0.99
N PHE A 53 -13.33 12.94 -1.78
CA PHE A 53 -13.70 12.51 -3.12
C PHE A 53 -12.48 12.49 -4.05
N LEU A 54 -12.50 11.55 -5.01
CA LEU A 54 -11.51 11.47 -6.07
C LEU A 54 -11.76 12.58 -7.10
N LEU A 55 -10.67 13.12 -7.65
CA LEU A 55 -10.76 14.00 -8.80
C LEU A 55 -11.13 13.20 -10.04
N GLN A 56 -11.74 13.84 -11.04
CA GLN A 56 -12.14 13.18 -12.28
C GLN A 56 -10.97 12.43 -12.95
N GLN A 57 -9.78 13.03 -12.95
CA GLN A 57 -8.55 12.41 -13.48
C GLN A 57 -8.16 11.14 -12.70
N GLU A 58 -8.32 11.15 -11.37
CA GLU A 58 -8.04 9.99 -10.52
C GLU A 58 -9.02 8.84 -10.78
N VAL A 59 -10.28 9.16 -11.08
CA VAL A 59 -11.28 8.16 -11.50
C VAL A 59 -10.93 7.56 -12.86
N ILE A 60 -10.54 8.38 -13.84
CA ILE A 60 -10.14 7.90 -15.17
C ILE A 60 -8.93 6.97 -15.06
N MET A 61 -7.93 7.36 -14.28
CA MET A 61 -6.74 6.54 -14.04
C MET A 61 -7.08 5.21 -13.37
N LEU A 62 -7.93 5.20 -12.34
CA LEU A 62 -8.37 3.96 -11.71
C LEU A 62 -9.01 2.99 -12.70
N LYS A 63 -9.86 3.49 -13.60
CA LYS A 63 -10.51 2.67 -14.64
C LYS A 63 -9.51 2.03 -15.62
N HIS A 64 -8.30 2.56 -15.74
CA HIS A 64 -7.26 1.97 -16.57
C HIS A 64 -6.58 0.75 -15.92
N PHE A 65 -6.60 0.66 -14.58
CA PHE A 65 -5.96 -0.42 -13.82
C PHE A 65 -6.93 -1.56 -13.41
N ILE A 66 -8.21 -1.45 -13.79
CA ILE A 66 -9.28 -2.42 -13.48
C ILE A 66 -9.61 -3.22 -14.73
#